data_AF-A0AAD8LZQ4-F1
#
_entry.id   AF-A0AAD8LZQ4-F1
#
_cell.length_a   1.000
_cell.length_b   1.000
_cell.length_c   1.000
_cell.angle_alpha   90.00
_cell.angle_beta   90.00
_cell.angle_gamma   90.00
#
_symmetry.space_group_name_H-M   'P 1'
#
loop_
_entity.id
_entity.type
_entity.pdbx_description
1 polymer ?
#
loop_
_entity_poly.entity_id
_entity_poly.type
_entity_poly.pdbx_seq_one_letter_code
_entity_poly.pdbx_strand_id
1 'polypeptide(L)'
;MWSVVGQLCSISNQSCWYVDLKACISRLPEAGYVTKVTKWPARLYDPPDKLQSIQIDAYLSRKELFKAEFNYWNETIASNACVLHWKNFKLRNVLDMRAGYGGFAAALLENNLDCWVMNVVPVSGPNTLPVIYDHGLLGVMHDWYSYAMYYVVMF
;
A
#
# COMPACT_ATOMS: atom_id res chain seq x y z
N MET A 1 19.20 -23.89 23.82
CA MET A 1 19.01 -22.75 22.90
C MET A 1 18.89 -23.35 21.50
N TRP A 2 17.66 -23.54 21.00
CA TRP A 2 17.45 -24.13 19.68
C TRP A 2 17.49 -23.00 18.64
N SER A 3 18.60 -22.90 17.91
CA SER A 3 18.70 -22.00 16.77
C SER A 3 17.88 -22.60 15.63
N VAL A 4 16.69 -22.04 15.35
CA VAL A 4 15.97 -22.35 14.10
C VAL A 4 16.74 -21.65 12.98
N VAL A 5 17.72 -22.33 12.40
CA VAL A 5 18.45 -21.82 11.24
C VAL A 5 17.59 -22.07 10.01
N GLY A 6 16.57 -21.24 9.80
CA GLY A 6 15.82 -21.21 8.55
C GLY A 6 16.68 -20.65 7.42
N GLN A 7 16.61 -21.25 6.24
CA GLN A 7 17.34 -20.76 5.06
C GLN A 7 16.83 -19.36 4.69
N LEU A 8 17.73 -18.41 4.44
CA LEU A 8 17.34 -17.06 4.02
C LEU A 8 16.89 -17.07 2.55
N CYS A 9 15.85 -16.31 2.23
CA CYS A 9 15.39 -16.18 0.84
C CYS A 9 16.48 -15.52 -0.03
N SER A 10 16.70 -16.07 -1.23
CA SER A 10 17.57 -15.45 -2.25
C SER A 10 16.96 -14.14 -2.73
N ILE A 11 17.79 -13.11 -2.91
CA ILE A 11 17.39 -11.83 -3.50
C ILE A 11 17.30 -12.03 -5.03
N SER A 12 16.28 -12.72 -5.50
CA SER A 12 15.92 -12.78 -6.92
C SER A 12 14.82 -11.76 -7.21
N ASN A 13 14.65 -11.35 -8.47
CA ASN A 13 13.55 -10.49 -8.89
C ASN A 13 12.23 -11.17 -8.49
N GLN A 14 11.61 -10.71 -7.39
CA GLN A 14 10.47 -11.41 -6.77
C GLN A 14 9.22 -11.08 -7.59
N SER A 15 8.94 -11.90 -8.61
CA SER A 15 7.57 -12.03 -9.07
C SER A 15 6.73 -12.51 -7.89
N CYS A 16 5.67 -11.80 -7.55
CA CYS A 16 4.70 -12.24 -6.55
C CYS A 16 3.63 -13.15 -7.15
N TRP A 17 3.76 -13.50 -8.44
CA TRP A 17 2.81 -14.30 -9.20
C TRP A 17 3.46 -15.52 -9.83
N TYR A 18 2.72 -16.63 -9.82
CA TYR A 18 3.11 -17.90 -10.43
C TYR A 18 4.49 -18.38 -9.97
N VAL A 19 4.80 -18.18 -8.68
CA VAL A 19 6.03 -18.66 -8.04
C VAL A 19 5.67 -19.63 -6.94
N ASP A 20 6.32 -20.78 -6.93
CA ASP A 20 6.16 -21.75 -5.85
C ASP A 20 6.60 -21.16 -4.52
N LEU A 21 5.81 -21.41 -3.47
CA LEU A 21 6.15 -20.99 -2.11
C LEU A 21 7.43 -21.69 -1.67
N LYS A 22 8.41 -20.89 -1.22
CA LYS A 22 9.66 -21.38 -0.67
C LYS A 22 9.63 -21.27 0.85
N ALA A 23 10.02 -22.32 1.54
CA ALA A 23 10.22 -22.31 2.99
C ALA A 23 11.53 -21.57 3.33
N CYS A 24 11.52 -20.24 3.25
CA CYS A 24 12.67 -19.40 3.56
C CYS A 24 12.28 -18.18 4.39
N ILE A 25 13.23 -17.65 5.16
CA ILE A 25 13.07 -16.45 5.98
C ILE A 25 13.53 -15.23 5.16
N SER A 26 12.66 -14.23 5.01
CA SER A 26 13.02 -12.96 4.39
C SER A 26 14.14 -12.28 5.18
N ARG A 27 15.20 -11.83 4.49
CA ARG A 27 16.29 -11.10 5.13
C ARG A 27 15.76 -9.79 5.68
N LEU A 28 15.97 -9.57 6.98
CA LEU A 28 15.88 -8.23 7.54
C LEU A 28 17.04 -7.40 7.00
N PRO A 29 16.86 -6.08 6.78
CA PRO A 29 17.97 -5.18 6.45
C PRO A 29 19.08 -5.33 7.49
N GLU A 30 20.34 -5.37 7.06
CA GLU A 30 21.49 -5.53 7.96
C GLU A 30 21.49 -4.42 9.03
N ALA A 31 21.89 -4.78 10.25
CA ALA A 31 21.95 -3.90 11.41
C ALA A 31 22.93 -2.74 11.14
N GLY A 32 22.37 -1.63 10.67
CA GLY A 32 23.09 -0.48 10.12
C GLY A 32 22.18 0.33 9.21
N TYR A 33 21.25 -0.34 8.54
CA TYR A 33 20.10 0.25 7.83
C TYR A 33 18.86 0.24 8.74
N VAL A 34 19.00 0.64 10.00
CA VAL A 34 17.84 1.13 10.75
C VAL A 34 17.58 2.52 10.20
N THR A 35 16.98 2.59 9.01
CA THR A 35 16.31 3.81 8.57
C THR A 35 15.44 4.25 9.72
N LYS A 36 15.56 5.51 10.12
CA LYS A 36 14.78 6.10 11.22
C LYS A 36 13.32 6.09 10.77
N VAL A 37 12.64 4.95 10.90
CA VAL A 37 11.33 4.78 10.30
C VAL A 37 10.35 5.63 11.08
N THR A 38 9.70 6.55 10.39
CA THR A 38 8.72 7.46 10.97
C THR A 38 7.67 6.68 11.75
N LYS A 39 7.34 7.11 12.96
CA LYS A 39 6.38 6.39 13.80
C LYS A 39 5.00 6.40 13.15
N TRP A 40 4.25 5.33 13.36
CA TRP A 40 2.82 5.33 13.05
C TRP A 40 2.09 6.35 13.95
N PRO A 41 1.12 7.14 13.45
CA PRO A 41 0.55 7.14 12.10
C PRO A 41 1.27 8.04 11.07
N ALA A 42 2.23 8.87 11.50
CA ALA A 42 2.90 9.85 10.62
C ALA A 42 3.56 9.22 9.38
N ARG A 43 3.94 7.94 9.46
CA ARG A 43 4.48 7.14 8.35
C ARG A 43 3.57 7.05 7.13
N LEU A 44 2.26 7.29 7.27
CA LEU A 44 1.31 7.29 6.15
C LEU A 44 1.54 8.44 5.17
N TYR A 45 2.15 9.53 5.63
CA TYR A 45 2.33 10.76 4.87
C TYR A 45 3.79 10.99 4.47
N ASP A 46 4.70 10.12 4.93
CA ASP A 46 6.14 10.24 4.74
C ASP A 46 6.63 9.27 3.65
N PRO A 47 7.15 9.76 2.50
CA PRO A 47 7.59 8.89 1.42
C PRO A 47 8.76 7.97 1.84
N PRO A 48 8.61 6.63 1.74
CA PRO A 48 9.60 5.68 2.24
C PRO A 48 10.75 5.51 1.25
N ASP A 49 11.91 5.07 1.72
CA ASP A 49 13.08 4.85 0.85
C ASP A 49 12.82 3.78 -0.22
N LYS A 50 11.99 2.77 0.09
CA LYS A 50 11.57 1.75 -0.89
C LYS A 50 10.71 2.31 -2.02
N LEU A 51 10.21 3.54 -1.93
CA LEU A 51 9.61 4.21 -3.08
C LEU A 51 10.59 4.28 -4.26
N GLN A 52 11.90 4.31 -3.97
CA GLN A 52 12.93 4.36 -5.00
C GLN A 52 13.12 3.02 -5.75
N SER A 53 12.64 1.90 -5.22
CA SER A 53 12.78 0.59 -5.87
C SER A 53 11.63 0.24 -6.81
N ILE A 54 10.52 0.99 -6.80
CA ILE A 54 9.38 0.72 -7.70
C ILE A 54 9.74 1.14 -9.14
N GLN A 55 9.61 0.21 -10.08
CA GLN A 55 9.82 0.47 -11.50
C GLN A 55 8.65 1.26 -12.08
N ILE A 56 8.83 2.58 -12.24
CA ILE A 56 7.88 3.51 -12.84
C ILE A 56 8.67 4.48 -13.72
N ASP A 57 8.14 4.84 -14.89
CA ASP A 57 8.80 5.75 -15.84
C ASP A 57 9.10 7.14 -15.24
N ALA A 58 8.31 7.56 -14.24
CA ALA A 58 8.42 8.87 -13.58
C ALA A 58 9.38 8.86 -12.36
N TYR A 59 10.59 8.31 -12.52
CA TYR A 59 11.58 8.14 -11.44
C TYR A 59 11.82 9.40 -10.58
N LEU A 60 12.02 10.56 -11.24
CA LEU A 60 12.33 11.84 -10.59
C LEU A 60 11.16 12.41 -9.76
N SER A 61 9.93 12.07 -10.14
CA SER A 61 8.71 12.66 -9.58
C SER A 61 8.00 11.75 -8.58
N ARG A 62 8.58 10.61 -8.20
CA ARG A 62 7.89 9.63 -7.33
C ARG A 62 7.43 10.19 -5.99
N LYS A 63 8.27 11.01 -5.33
CA LYS A 63 7.89 11.67 -4.06
C LYS A 63 6.71 12.63 -4.24
N GLU A 64 6.68 13.34 -5.37
CA GLU A 64 5.60 14.25 -5.69
C GLU A 64 4.33 13.50 -6.07
N LEU A 65 4.44 12.41 -6.83
CA LEU A 65 3.31 11.53 -7.15
C LEU A 65 2.72 10.89 -5.89
N PHE A 66 3.56 10.47 -4.95
CA PHE A 66 3.14 9.94 -3.66
C PHE A 66 2.29 10.96 -2.89
N LYS A 67 2.79 12.19 -2.75
CA LYS A 67 2.06 13.27 -2.06
C LYS A 67 0.80 13.68 -2.81
N ALA A 68 0.88 13.76 -4.13
CA ALA A 68 -0.25 14.13 -4.98
C ALA A 68 -1.40 13.12 -4.87
N GLU A 69 -1.09 11.82 -4.82
CA GLU A 69 -2.12 10.78 -4.62
C GLU A 69 -2.84 10.95 -3.28
N PHE A 70 -2.08 11.14 -2.18
CA PHE A 70 -2.69 11.41 -0.88
C PHE A 70 -3.57 12.66 -0.90
N ASN A 71 -3.07 13.78 -1.42
CA ASN A 71 -3.82 15.03 -1.46
C ASN A 71 -5.11 14.90 -2.28
N TYR A 72 -5.03 14.26 -3.46
CA TYR A 72 -6.19 13.99 -4.31
C TYR A 72 -7.27 13.21 -3.55
N TRP A 73 -6.90 12.12 -2.88
CA TRP A 73 -7.86 11.33 -2.11
C TRP A 73 -8.37 12.05 -0.87
N ASN A 74 -7.53 12.83 -0.19
CA ASN A 74 -7.93 13.58 0.99
C ASN A 74 -9.01 14.61 0.65
N GLU A 75 -8.82 15.37 -0.44
CA GLU A 75 -9.83 16.31 -0.95
C GLU A 75 -11.12 15.58 -1.36
N THR A 76 -10.98 14.48 -2.09
CA THR A 76 -12.12 13.68 -2.57
C THR A 76 -12.94 13.11 -1.41
N ILE A 77 -12.28 12.49 -0.42
CA ILE A 77 -12.94 11.91 0.76
C ILE A 77 -13.54 13.00 1.63
N ALA A 78 -12.84 14.11 1.88
CA ALA A 78 -13.37 15.20 2.69
C ALA A 78 -14.69 15.75 2.11
N SER A 79 -14.73 15.93 0.78
CA SER A 79 -15.93 16.34 0.06
C SER A 79 -17.07 15.31 0.17
N ASN A 80 -16.80 14.05 -0.22
CA ASN A 80 -17.82 13.00 -0.24
C ASN A 80 -18.32 12.61 1.15
N ALA A 81 -17.44 12.49 2.14
CA ALA A 81 -17.80 12.15 3.51
C ALA A 81 -18.70 13.21 4.15
N CYS A 82 -18.53 14.49 3.77
CA CYS A 82 -19.40 15.57 4.19
C CYS A 82 -20.78 15.46 3.54
N VAL A 83 -20.83 15.38 2.20
CA VAL A 83 -22.09 15.36 1.42
C VAL A 83 -22.92 14.11 1.71
N LEU A 84 -22.28 12.96 1.82
CA LEU A 84 -22.92 11.66 2.02
C LEU A 84 -22.98 11.27 3.51
N HIS A 85 -22.58 12.15 4.43
CA HIS A 85 -22.58 11.89 5.87
C HIS A 85 -21.98 10.53 6.27
N TRP A 86 -20.84 10.15 5.67
CA TRP A 86 -20.22 8.83 5.88
C TRP A 86 -19.92 8.50 7.34
N LYS A 87 -19.69 9.52 8.18
CA LYS A 87 -19.52 9.37 9.63
C LYS A 87 -20.73 8.70 10.31
N ASN A 88 -21.92 8.81 9.73
CA ASN A 88 -23.15 8.18 10.23
C ASN A 88 -23.25 6.70 9.82
N PHE A 89 -22.60 6.29 8.74
CA PHE A 89 -22.73 4.95 8.16
C PHE A 89 -21.93 3.86 8.88
N LYS A 90 -21.12 4.21 9.89
CA LYS A 90 -20.28 3.27 10.67
C LYS A 90 -19.53 2.27 9.75
N LEU A 91 -18.86 2.78 8.72
CA LEU A 91 -18.06 1.98 7.80
C LEU A 91 -16.96 1.24 8.58
N ARG A 92 -16.80 -0.07 8.35
CA ARG A 92 -15.82 -0.90 9.07
C ARG A 92 -14.79 -1.55 8.16
N ASN A 93 -15.18 -1.89 6.94
CA ASN A 93 -14.34 -2.55 5.96
C ASN A 93 -14.51 -1.83 4.62
N VAL A 94 -13.41 -1.41 4.04
CA VAL A 94 -13.34 -0.74 2.75
C VAL A 94 -12.32 -1.50 1.90
N LEU A 95 -12.63 -1.67 0.63
CA LEU A 95 -11.76 -2.32 -0.34
C LEU A 95 -11.32 -1.28 -1.36
N ASP A 96 -10.04 -0.91 -1.33
CA ASP A 96 -9.44 -0.09 -2.38
C ASP A 96 -9.03 -1.01 -3.51
N MET A 97 -9.80 -1.04 -4.59
CA MET A 97 -9.57 -1.94 -5.72
C MET A 97 -8.43 -1.51 -6.64
N ARG A 98 -7.87 -0.31 -6.45
CA ARG A 98 -6.77 0.19 -7.27
C ARG A 98 -5.83 1.04 -6.43
N ALA A 99 -5.24 0.41 -5.43
CA ALA A 99 -4.28 1.04 -4.56
C ALA A 99 -3.01 1.42 -5.34
N GLY A 100 -2.73 2.72 -5.41
CA GLY A 100 -1.42 3.21 -5.82
C GLY A 100 -0.44 3.03 -4.67
N TYR A 101 -0.13 4.08 -3.92
CA TYR A 101 0.80 4.04 -2.78
C TYR A 101 0.11 3.93 -1.41
N GLY A 102 -1.21 3.70 -1.40
CA GLY A 102 -2.03 3.65 -0.19
C GLY A 102 -2.55 5.01 0.27
N GLY A 103 -2.51 6.03 -0.61
CA GLY A 103 -2.98 7.39 -0.31
C GLY A 103 -4.47 7.45 0.05
N PHE A 104 -5.30 6.58 -0.54
CA PHE A 104 -6.72 6.47 -0.20
C PHE A 104 -6.94 6.03 1.26
N ALA A 105 -6.24 4.99 1.71
CA ALA A 105 -6.32 4.53 3.10
C ALA A 105 -5.82 5.59 4.09
N ALA A 106 -4.73 6.29 3.76
CA ALA A 106 -4.21 7.40 4.57
C ALA A 106 -5.23 8.54 4.68
N ALA A 107 -5.90 8.88 3.57
CA ALA A 107 -6.93 9.92 3.53
C ALA A 107 -8.19 9.56 4.33
N LEU A 108 -8.60 8.29 4.36
CA LEU A 108 -9.71 7.84 5.22
C LEU A 108 -9.39 8.07 6.71
N LEU A 109 -8.15 7.74 7.12
CA LEU A 109 -7.70 7.98 8.49
C LEU A 109 -7.66 9.48 8.82
N GLU A 110 -7.11 10.31 7.92
CA GLU A 110 -7.06 11.78 8.08
C GLU A 110 -8.46 12.40 8.28
N ASN A 111 -9.46 11.84 7.61
CA ASN A 111 -10.85 12.29 7.72
C ASN A 111 -11.62 11.72 8.93
N ASN A 112 -10.93 11.01 9.84
CA ASN A 112 -11.50 10.35 11.01
C ASN A 112 -12.57 9.30 10.65
N LEU A 113 -12.31 8.52 9.60
CA LEU A 113 -13.13 7.37 9.22
C LEU A 113 -12.42 6.08 9.68
N ASP A 114 -12.80 5.61 10.88
CA ASP A 114 -12.24 4.41 11.51
C ASP A 114 -12.70 3.13 10.80
N CYS A 115 -12.07 2.81 9.68
CA CYS A 115 -12.35 1.63 8.89
C CYS A 115 -11.05 0.89 8.50
N TRP A 116 -11.17 -0.42 8.33
CA TRP A 116 -10.11 -1.25 7.79
C TRP A 116 -10.12 -1.16 6.28
N VAL A 117 -8.95 -0.88 5.69
CA VAL A 117 -8.81 -0.79 4.23
C VAL A 117 -7.95 -1.96 3.75
N MET A 118 -8.52 -2.79 2.89
CA MET A 118 -7.76 -3.76 2.11
C MET A 118 -7.31 -3.09 0.82
N ASN A 119 -6.00 -2.90 0.65
CA ASN A 119 -5.43 -2.25 -0.53
C ASN A 119 -5.11 -3.29 -1.62
N VAL A 120 -5.78 -3.21 -2.76
CA VAL A 120 -5.59 -4.14 -3.87
C VAL A 120 -4.76 -3.47 -4.96
N VAL A 121 -3.59 -4.03 -5.27
CA VAL A 121 -2.71 -3.57 -6.34
C VAL A 121 -2.96 -4.43 -7.59
N PRO A 122 -3.33 -3.83 -8.73
CA PRO A 122 -3.58 -4.58 -9.95
C PRO A 122 -2.28 -5.08 -10.58
N VAL A 123 -2.29 -6.32 -11.08
CA VAL A 123 -1.12 -6.93 -11.73
C VAL A 123 -0.70 -6.27 -13.03
N SER A 124 -1.60 -5.52 -13.67
CA SER A 124 -1.36 -4.82 -14.92
C SER A 124 -0.51 -3.56 -14.76
N GLY A 125 -0.16 -3.17 -13.51
CA GLY A 125 0.60 -1.97 -13.21
C GLY A 125 1.88 -2.24 -12.39
N PRO A 126 2.60 -1.16 -12.00
CA PRO A 126 3.77 -1.27 -11.13
C PRO A 126 3.42 -1.91 -9.78
N ASN A 127 4.31 -2.76 -9.27
CA ASN A 127 4.14 -3.37 -7.95
C ASN A 127 4.41 -2.34 -6.83
N THR A 128 3.35 -1.75 -6.29
CA THR A 128 3.40 -0.78 -5.20
C THR A 128 3.25 -1.39 -3.80
N LEU A 129 2.98 -2.70 -3.69
CA LEU A 129 2.83 -3.39 -2.39
C LEU A 129 3.97 -3.13 -1.41
N PRO A 130 5.26 -3.13 -1.81
CA PRO A 130 6.35 -2.86 -0.88
C PRO A 130 6.23 -1.51 -0.17
N VAL A 131 5.69 -0.49 -0.85
CA VAL A 131 5.46 0.84 -0.28
C VAL A 131 4.25 0.84 0.65
N ILE A 132 3.17 0.15 0.26
CA ILE A 132 1.98 -0.03 1.12
C ILE A 132 2.37 -0.70 2.45
N TYR A 133 3.18 -1.75 2.40
CA TYR A 133 3.68 -2.44 3.60
C TYR A 133 4.62 -1.58 4.43
N ASP A 134 5.47 -0.77 3.80
CA ASP A 134 6.37 0.13 4.52
C ASP A 134 5.61 1.18 5.32
N HIS A 135 4.42 1.57 4.90
CA HIS A 135 3.55 2.46 5.68
C HIS A 135 2.89 1.76 6.87
N GLY A 136 2.80 0.43 6.88
CA GLY A 136 2.03 -0.34 7.86
C GLY A 136 0.60 -0.62 7.44
N LEU A 137 0.29 -0.49 6.14
CA LEU A 137 -1.00 -0.83 5.57
C LEU A 137 -1.04 -2.28 5.10
N LEU A 138 -2.25 -2.86 5.06
CA LEU A 138 -2.48 -4.19 4.51
C LEU A 138 -2.83 -4.11 3.03
N GLY A 139 -2.30 -5.03 2.24
CA GLY A 139 -2.61 -5.09 0.82
C GLY A 139 -2.28 -6.41 0.17
N VAL A 140 -2.90 -6.64 -0.99
CA VAL A 140 -2.76 -7.83 -1.83
C VAL A 140 -2.61 -7.42 -3.28
N MET A 141 -1.96 -8.26 -4.08
CA MET A 141 -2.04 -8.12 -5.54
C MET A 141 -3.20 -8.96 -6.05
N HIS A 142 -3.93 -8.47 -7.06
CA HIS A 142 -5.01 -9.25 -7.68
C HIS A 142 -5.06 -9.05 -9.21
N ASP A 143 -5.19 -10.14 -9.97
CA ASP A 143 -5.32 -10.18 -11.43
C ASP A 143 -6.79 -10.15 -11.86
N TRP A 144 -7.51 -9.16 -11.35
CA TRP A 144 -8.87 -8.96 -11.79
C TRP A 144 -8.89 -8.64 -13.31
N TYR A 145 -9.77 -9.33 -14.04
CA TYR A 145 -9.95 -9.12 -15.46
C TYR A 145 -10.33 -7.66 -15.71
N SER A 146 -9.72 -7.01 -16.69
CA SER A 146 -9.80 -5.56 -16.99
C SER A 146 -11.24 -5.00 -17.08
N TYR A 147 -12.25 -5.83 -17.33
CA TYR A 147 -13.66 -5.42 -17.32
C TYR A 147 -14.23 -5.15 -15.93
N ALA A 148 -13.73 -5.82 -14.87
CA ALA A 148 -14.24 -5.61 -13.53
C ALA A 148 -13.92 -4.20 -12.98
N MET A 149 -12.92 -3.51 -13.56
CA MET A 149 -12.54 -2.13 -13.21
C MET A 149 -13.55 -1.07 -13.57
N TYR A 150 -14.46 -1.41 -14.49
CA TYR A 150 -15.60 -0.59 -14.83
C TYR A 150 -16.84 -0.92 -14.00
N TYR A 151 -16.93 -2.14 -13.44
CA TYR A 151 -18.13 -2.63 -12.76
C TYR A 151 -18.07 -2.57 -11.24
N VAL A 152 -16.88 -2.55 -10.64
CA VAL A 152 -16.74 -2.39 -9.18
C VAL A 152 -16.33 -0.97 -8.82
N VAL A 153 -17.19 -0.03 -9.21
CA VAL A 153 -17.41 1.18 -8.43
C VAL A 153 -18.72 0.93 -7.69
N MET A 154 -18.67 0.26 -6.54
CA MET A 154 -19.79 0.29 -5.61
C MET A 154 -19.52 1.35 -4.55
N PHE A 155 -20.44 2.31 -4.52
CA PHE A 155 -20.61 3.38 -3.54
C PHE A 155 -20.50 2.88 -2.09
#